data_AF-A0A9N9L1R2-F1
#
_entry.id   AF-A0A9N9L1R2-F1
#
_cell.length_a   1.000
_cell.length_b   1.000
_cell.length_c   1.000
_cell.angle_alpha   90.00
_cell.angle_beta   90.00
_cell.angle_gamma   90.00
#
_symmetry.space_group_name_H-M   'P 1'
#
loop_
_entity.id
_entity.type
_entity.pdbx_description
1 polymer ?
#
loop_
_entity_poly.entity_id
_entity_poly.type
_entity_poly.pdbx_seq_one_letter_code
_entity_poly.pdbx_strand_id
1 'polypeptide(L)'
;MSMYSIAKSIGLPATYVELRHQATHEELPSLSKLRTATQKALMWIWEYYWVNLTANDDGREEAGGVTECREFVKRVVGEENDERRRELHSHLSNWEEDELLMAITEVQWTEKDSKILLRCLELHRNISNRGATSSGTTGQGIKVENLDKLRQEMASMEQCLEDDQDESRAKHRVEEKAVPLEEGNGWTMWEGPWVPKPIGLV
;
A
#
# COMPACT_ATOMS: atom_id res chain seq x y z
N MET A 1 -25.56 -29.04 -20.46
CA MET A 1 -25.62 -28.53 -19.08
C MET A 1 -26.21 -27.12 -19.11
N SER A 2 -27.12 -26.79 -18.19
CA SER A 2 -27.66 -25.43 -18.10
C SER A 2 -26.63 -24.49 -17.47
N MET A 3 -26.68 -23.19 -17.79
CA MET A 3 -25.86 -22.16 -17.13
C MET A 3 -26.02 -22.17 -15.61
N TYR A 4 -27.23 -22.49 -15.13
CA TYR A 4 -27.52 -22.69 -13.71
C TYR A 4 -26.81 -23.90 -13.12
N SER A 5 -26.65 -24.98 -13.89
CA SER A 5 -25.92 -26.18 -13.46
C SER A 5 -24.44 -25.89 -13.27
N ILE A 6 -23.84 -25.10 -14.19
CA ILE A 6 -22.44 -24.68 -14.10
C ILE A 6 -22.23 -23.74 -12.91
N ALA A 7 -23.14 -22.77 -12.71
CA ALA A 7 -23.07 -21.88 -11.54
C ALA A 7 -23.13 -22.66 -10.23
N LYS A 8 -23.99 -23.69 -10.15
CA LYS A 8 -24.07 -24.56 -8.99
C LYS A 8 -22.78 -25.36 -8.75
N SER A 9 -22.10 -25.82 -9.79
CA SER A 9 -20.85 -26.58 -9.62
C SER A 9 -19.69 -25.73 -9.12
N ILE A 10 -19.65 -24.43 -9.45
CA ILE A 10 -18.61 -23.50 -8.99
C ILE A 10 -19.01 -22.73 -7.72
N GLY A 11 -20.19 -23.00 -7.15
CA GLY A 11 -20.69 -22.29 -5.97
C GLY A 11 -21.08 -20.82 -6.24
N LEU A 12 -21.29 -20.43 -7.49
CA LEU A 12 -21.73 -19.07 -7.83
C LEU A 12 -23.22 -18.91 -7.51
N PRO A 13 -23.63 -17.87 -6.76
CA PRO A 13 -25.03 -17.60 -6.50
C PRO A 13 -25.85 -17.47 -7.79
N ALA A 14 -26.95 -18.23 -7.88
CA ALA A 14 -27.83 -18.25 -9.05
C ALA A 14 -28.40 -16.87 -9.43
N THR A 15 -28.45 -15.95 -8.45
CA THR A 15 -28.84 -14.55 -8.65
C THR A 15 -27.99 -13.82 -9.69
N TYR A 16 -26.71 -14.18 -9.84
CA TYR A 16 -25.84 -13.55 -10.85
C TYR A 16 -26.10 -14.08 -12.26
N VAL A 17 -26.49 -15.35 -12.38
CA VAL A 17 -26.90 -15.95 -13.66
C VAL A 17 -28.20 -15.31 -14.13
N GLU A 18 -29.16 -15.15 -13.22
CA GLU A 18 -30.42 -14.47 -13.47
C GLU A 18 -30.19 -12.99 -13.82
N LEU A 19 -29.40 -12.25 -13.02
CA LEU A 19 -29.10 -10.85 -13.29
C LEU A 19 -28.44 -10.65 -14.66
N ARG A 20 -27.56 -11.56 -15.07
CA ARG A 20 -26.97 -11.55 -16.41
C ARG A 20 -28.03 -11.74 -17.48
N HIS A 21 -28.91 -12.73 -17.32
CA HIS A 21 -29.98 -12.99 -18.29
C HIS A 21 -30.90 -11.78 -18.45
N GLN A 22 -31.32 -11.18 -17.34
CA GLN A 22 -32.14 -9.97 -17.33
C GLN A 22 -31.45 -8.81 -18.05
N ALA A 23 -30.18 -8.56 -17.73
CA ALA A 23 -29.43 -7.45 -18.31
C ALA A 23 -29.21 -7.57 -19.84
N THR A 24 -29.24 -8.78 -20.41
CA THR A 24 -28.99 -8.98 -21.84
C THR A 24 -30.24 -9.22 -22.67
N HIS A 25 -31.29 -9.82 -22.07
CA HIS A 25 -32.48 -10.28 -22.81
C HIS A 25 -33.79 -9.64 -22.35
N GLU A 26 -33.82 -9.06 -21.15
CA GLU A 26 -35.02 -8.43 -20.61
C GLU A 26 -34.81 -6.91 -20.45
N GLU A 27 -35.64 -6.28 -19.61
CA GLU A 27 -35.51 -4.87 -19.30
C GLU A 27 -34.28 -4.59 -18.41
N LEU A 28 -33.61 -3.47 -18.69
CA LEU A 28 -32.39 -3.09 -18.00
C LEU A 28 -32.64 -2.98 -16.48
N PRO A 29 -31.87 -3.70 -15.64
CA PRO A 29 -32.01 -3.62 -14.20
C PRO A 29 -31.78 -2.20 -13.67
N SER A 30 -32.53 -1.83 -12.63
CA SER A 30 -32.36 -0.51 -12.00
C SER A 30 -30.96 -0.34 -11.39
N LEU A 31 -30.49 0.91 -11.36
CA LEU A 31 -29.16 1.27 -10.82
C LEU A 31 -28.97 0.77 -9.38
N SER A 32 -30.00 0.87 -8.53
CA SER A 32 -29.94 0.40 -7.14
C SER A 32 -29.72 -1.12 -7.04
N LYS A 33 -30.34 -1.90 -7.94
CA LYS A 33 -30.15 -3.36 -8.02
C LYS A 33 -28.72 -3.68 -8.47
N LEU A 34 -28.21 -2.99 -9.48
CA LEU A 34 -26.84 -3.16 -9.98
C LEU A 34 -25.79 -2.80 -8.92
N ARG A 35 -25.96 -1.70 -8.20
CA ARG A 35 -25.04 -1.28 -7.13
C ARG A 35 -24.95 -2.34 -6.03
N THR A 36 -26.10 -2.84 -5.58
CA THR A 36 -26.15 -3.89 -4.55
C THR A 36 -25.53 -5.19 -5.05
N ALA A 37 -25.84 -5.59 -6.29
CA ALA A 37 -25.27 -6.78 -6.89
C ALA A 37 -23.75 -6.68 -7.05
N THR A 38 -23.24 -5.51 -7.44
CA THR A 38 -21.80 -5.25 -7.60
C THR A 38 -21.06 -5.36 -6.27
N GLN A 39 -21.59 -4.75 -5.20
CA GLN A 39 -20.99 -4.86 -3.86
C GLN A 39 -20.90 -6.32 -3.39
N LYS A 40 -21.97 -7.10 -3.59
CA LYS A 40 -21.99 -8.53 -3.27
C LYS A 40 -21.04 -9.33 -4.17
N ALA A 41 -20.90 -8.96 -5.44
CA ALA A 41 -20.01 -9.62 -6.37
C ALA A 41 -18.54 -9.39 -6.02
N LEU A 42 -18.18 -8.15 -5.65
CA LEU A 42 -16.83 -7.83 -5.19
C LEU A 42 -16.45 -8.62 -3.94
N MET A 43 -17.35 -8.70 -2.96
CA MET A 43 -17.13 -9.53 -1.76
C MET A 43 -16.95 -11.01 -2.13
N TRP A 44 -17.78 -11.53 -3.02
CA TRP A 44 -17.67 -12.92 -3.46
C TRP A 44 -16.35 -13.20 -4.18
N ILE A 45 -15.89 -12.30 -5.07
CA ILE A 45 -14.60 -12.45 -5.76
C ILE A 45 -13.45 -12.39 -4.75
N TRP A 46 -13.53 -11.51 -3.75
CA TRP A 46 -12.55 -11.43 -2.67
C TRP A 46 -12.43 -12.74 -1.91
N GLU A 47 -13.54 -13.26 -1.39
CA GLU A 47 -13.59 -14.51 -0.62
C GLU A 47 -13.20 -15.74 -1.45
N TYR A 48 -13.56 -15.78 -2.74
CA TYR A 48 -13.31 -16.93 -3.60
C TYR A 48 -11.87 -17.00 -4.12
N TYR A 49 -11.25 -15.85 -4.43
CA TYR A 49 -9.95 -15.81 -5.09
C TYR A 49 -8.88 -15.07 -4.28
N TRP A 50 -9.11 -13.80 -3.94
CA TRP A 50 -8.06 -12.92 -3.42
C TRP A 50 -7.56 -13.30 -2.02
N VAL A 51 -8.45 -13.74 -1.12
CA VAL A 51 -8.07 -14.20 0.24
C VAL A 51 -7.08 -15.37 0.17
N ASN A 52 -7.19 -16.23 -0.84
CA ASN A 52 -6.33 -17.39 -0.97
C ASN A 52 -4.94 -17.02 -1.49
N LEU A 53 -4.79 -15.87 -2.14
CA LEU A 53 -3.47 -15.38 -2.58
C LEU A 53 -2.64 -14.82 -1.42
N THR A 54 -3.29 -14.24 -0.40
CA THR A 54 -2.60 -13.69 0.77
C THR A 54 -2.15 -14.76 1.76
N ALA A 55 -2.79 -15.93 1.73
CA ALA A 55 -2.46 -17.06 2.62
C ALA A 55 -1.33 -17.94 2.08
N ASN A 56 -1.18 -18.02 0.76
CA ASN A 56 -0.14 -18.83 0.09
C ASN A 56 1.15 -18.02 -0.19
N ASP A 57 1.38 -16.92 0.54
CA ASP A 57 2.74 -16.43 0.73
C ASP A 57 3.43 -17.42 1.69
N ASP A 58 3.79 -18.57 1.12
CA ASP A 58 4.32 -19.78 1.76
C ASP A 58 5.76 -19.55 2.27
N GLY A 59 5.89 -18.55 3.17
CA GLY A 59 7.01 -18.34 4.07
C GLY A 59 6.58 -18.22 5.54
N ARG A 60 5.28 -18.30 5.86
CA ARG A 60 4.77 -18.09 7.22
C ARG A 60 4.37 -19.40 7.93
N GLU A 61 5.37 -20.17 8.34
CA GLU A 61 5.24 -21.03 9.54
C GLU A 61 5.11 -20.20 10.84
N GLU A 62 5.16 -18.86 10.76
CA GLU A 62 5.02 -17.91 11.88
C GLU A 62 3.58 -17.39 12.12
N ALA A 63 2.54 -17.97 11.50
CA ALA A 63 1.14 -17.53 11.72
C ALA A 63 0.64 -17.75 13.17
N GLY A 64 1.32 -18.58 13.96
CA GLY A 64 1.12 -18.66 15.41
C GLY A 64 1.54 -17.38 16.15
N GLY A 65 2.66 -16.76 15.73
CA GLY A 65 3.17 -15.53 16.31
C GLY A 65 2.30 -14.32 15.98
N VAL A 66 1.83 -14.20 14.74
CA VAL A 66 0.97 -13.07 14.32
C VAL A 66 -0.38 -13.07 15.06
N THR A 67 -0.97 -14.24 15.27
CA THR A 67 -2.24 -14.36 16.01
C THR A 67 -2.04 -14.12 17.52
N GLU A 68 -0.93 -14.57 18.10
CA GLU A 68 -0.58 -14.30 19.49
C GLU A 68 -0.23 -12.83 19.74
N CYS A 69 0.54 -12.22 18.84
CA CYS A 69 0.89 -10.80 18.83
C CYS A 69 -0.37 -9.93 18.73
N ARG A 70 -1.31 -10.29 17.85
CA ARG A 70 -2.61 -9.60 17.72
C ARG A 70 -3.42 -9.65 19.01
N GLU A 71 -3.56 -10.82 19.63
CA GLU A 71 -4.29 -10.94 20.89
C GLU A 71 -3.57 -10.23 22.05
N PHE A 72 -2.23 -10.17 22.01
CA PHE A 72 -1.43 -9.40 22.95
C PHE A 72 -1.64 -7.89 22.79
N VAL A 73 -1.61 -7.36 21.56
CA VAL A 73 -1.87 -5.94 21.26
C VAL A 73 -3.28 -5.54 21.69
N LYS A 74 -4.29 -6.37 21.43
CA LYS A 74 -5.66 -6.13 21.93
C LYS A 74 -5.71 -6.03 23.45
N ARG A 75 -5.00 -6.90 24.17
CA ARG A 75 -4.91 -6.86 25.63
C ARG A 75 -4.24 -5.58 26.12
N VAL A 76 -3.13 -5.18 25.50
CA VAL A 76 -2.40 -3.95 25.85
C VAL A 76 -3.27 -2.70 25.65
N VAL A 77 -3.99 -2.64 24.53
CA VAL A 77 -4.83 -1.49 24.16
C VAL A 77 -6.12 -1.45 24.99
N GLY A 78 -6.69 -2.60 25.33
CA GLY A 78 -7.91 -2.74 26.12
C GLY A 78 -7.71 -2.60 27.64
N GLU A 79 -6.48 -2.71 28.15
CA GLU A 79 -6.21 -2.57 29.58
C GLU A 79 -6.48 -1.12 30.06
N GLU A 80 -7.26 -0.98 31.13
CA GLU A 80 -7.59 0.33 31.74
C GLU A 80 -6.62 0.72 32.86
N ASN A 81 -5.92 -0.25 33.45
CA ASN A 81 -4.98 0.00 34.54
C ASN A 81 -3.59 0.39 34.01
N ASP A 82 -3.13 1.58 34.37
CA ASP A 82 -1.84 2.14 33.94
C ASP A 82 -0.61 1.37 34.44
N GLU A 83 -0.70 0.66 35.56
CA GLU A 83 0.41 -0.17 36.07
C GLU A 83 0.56 -1.44 35.22
N ARG A 84 -0.54 -2.17 35.02
CA ARG A 84 -0.56 -3.38 34.18
C ARG A 84 -0.24 -3.06 32.72
N ARG A 85 -0.71 -1.93 32.21
CA ARG A 85 -0.41 -1.47 30.87
C ARG A 85 1.08 -1.22 30.69
N ARG A 86 1.77 -0.60 31.66
CA ARG A 86 3.22 -0.41 31.61
C ARG A 86 3.98 -1.73 31.64
N GLU A 87 3.54 -2.70 32.43
CA GLU A 87 4.12 -4.05 32.45
C GLU A 87 3.94 -4.74 31.09
N LEU A 88 2.74 -4.72 30.51
CA LEU A 88 2.48 -5.27 29.18
C LEU A 88 3.29 -4.54 28.09
N HIS A 89 3.47 -3.23 28.23
CA HIS A 89 4.27 -2.42 27.30
C HIS A 89 5.76 -2.77 27.37
N SER A 90 6.25 -3.31 28.48
CA SER A 90 7.62 -3.83 28.59
C SER A 90 7.80 -5.12 27.78
N HIS A 91 6.79 -5.98 27.76
CA HIS A 91 6.80 -7.23 26.99
C HIS A 91 6.64 -7.00 25.48
N LEU A 92 6.18 -5.83 25.02
CA LEU A 92 6.22 -5.45 23.60
C LEU A 92 7.65 -5.43 23.04
N SER A 93 8.67 -5.26 23.89
CA SER A 93 10.07 -5.27 23.45
C SER A 93 10.56 -6.63 22.92
N ASN A 94 9.86 -7.71 23.24
CA ASN A 94 10.20 -9.07 22.84
C ASN A 94 9.68 -9.44 21.44
N TRP A 95 8.84 -8.59 20.84
CA TRP A 95 8.24 -8.82 19.52
C TRP A 95 8.95 -7.99 18.45
N GLU A 96 8.99 -8.52 17.23
CA GLU A 96 9.55 -7.82 16.07
C GLU A 96 8.68 -6.62 15.68
N GLU A 97 9.31 -5.56 15.15
CA GLU A 97 8.63 -4.31 14.80
C GLU A 97 7.54 -4.54 13.74
N ASP A 98 7.85 -5.33 12.71
CA ASP A 98 6.93 -5.61 11.60
C ASP A 98 5.70 -6.39 12.06
N GLU A 99 5.88 -7.35 12.98
CA GLU A 99 4.79 -8.13 13.55
C GLU A 99 3.84 -7.26 14.39
N LEU A 100 4.40 -6.35 15.20
CA LEU A 100 3.63 -5.41 16.01
C LEU A 100 2.85 -4.42 15.14
N LEU A 101 3.46 -3.88 14.08
CA LEU A 101 2.81 -2.94 13.18
C LEU A 101 1.67 -3.60 12.41
N MET A 102 1.88 -4.84 11.93
CA MET A 102 0.83 -5.64 11.29
C MET A 102 -0.32 -5.92 12.26
N ALA A 103 -0.04 -6.35 13.49
CA ALA A 103 -1.06 -6.56 14.51
C ALA A 103 -1.85 -5.28 14.86
N ILE A 104 -1.18 -4.13 14.98
CA ILE A 104 -1.82 -2.84 15.28
C ILE A 104 -2.74 -2.41 14.13
N THR A 105 -2.29 -2.51 12.88
CA THR A 105 -3.10 -2.14 11.71
C THR A 105 -4.33 -3.04 11.57
N GLU A 106 -4.20 -4.33 11.84
CA GLU A 106 -5.35 -5.24 11.91
C GLU A 106 -6.33 -4.84 13.02
N VAL A 107 -5.84 -4.51 14.22
CA VAL A 107 -6.70 -4.07 15.33
C VAL A 107 -7.43 -2.78 14.96
N GLN A 108 -6.75 -1.82 14.33
CA GLN A 108 -7.36 -0.57 13.84
C GLN A 108 -8.50 -0.81 12.82
N TRP A 109 -8.40 -1.86 12.01
CA TRP A 109 -9.44 -2.21 11.05
C TRP A 109 -10.63 -2.95 11.70
N THR A 110 -10.37 -3.73 12.75
CA THR A 110 -11.39 -4.55 13.42
C THR A 110 -12.20 -3.79 14.48
N GLU A 111 -11.58 -2.86 15.21
CA GLU A 111 -12.19 -2.17 16.34
C GLU A 111 -12.75 -0.80 15.97
N LYS A 112 -13.83 -0.39 16.66
CA LYS A 112 -14.53 0.88 16.41
C LYS A 112 -14.49 1.85 17.59
N ASP A 113 -13.89 1.46 18.72
CA ASP A 113 -13.79 2.35 19.88
C ASP A 113 -12.69 3.41 19.66
N SER A 114 -13.11 4.68 19.71
CA SER A 114 -12.24 5.85 19.64
C SER A 114 -11.05 5.80 20.62
N LYS A 115 -11.22 5.24 21.83
CA LYS A 115 -10.14 5.15 22.82
C LYS A 115 -9.12 4.09 22.43
N ILE A 116 -9.57 2.95 21.93
CA ILE A 116 -8.73 1.87 21.42
C ILE A 116 -7.92 2.37 20.22
N LEU A 117 -8.56 3.09 19.30
CA LEU A 117 -7.89 3.66 18.12
C LEU A 117 -6.81 4.69 18.48
N LEU A 118 -7.08 5.61 19.42
CA LEU A 118 -6.07 6.57 19.89
C LEU A 118 -4.86 5.88 20.50
N ARG A 119 -5.10 4.83 21.30
CA ARG A 119 -4.04 4.02 21.92
C ARG A 119 -3.24 3.21 20.88
N CYS A 120 -3.89 2.68 19.84
CA CYS A 120 -3.20 2.06 18.71
C CYS A 120 -2.27 3.05 17.99
N LEU A 121 -2.69 4.31 17.83
CA LEU A 121 -1.85 5.35 17.23
C LEU A 121 -0.66 5.72 18.12
N GLU A 122 -0.85 5.81 19.43
CA GLU A 122 0.25 6.01 20.39
C GLU A 122 1.27 4.88 20.32
N LEU A 123 0.81 3.62 20.26
CA LEU A 123 1.67 2.45 20.11
C LEU A 123 2.43 2.47 18.78
N HIS A 124 1.75 2.75 17.68
CA HIS A 124 2.37 2.86 16.35
C HIS A 124 3.50 3.90 16.35
N ARG A 125 3.24 5.08 16.93
CA ARG A 125 4.26 6.14 17.04
C ARG A 125 5.43 5.75 17.94
N ASN A 126 5.16 5.09 19.07
CA ASN A 126 6.20 4.63 19.99
C ASN A 126 7.10 3.57 19.36
N ILE A 127 6.54 2.67 18.54
CA ILE A 127 7.29 1.64 17.82
C ILE A 127 8.15 2.27 16.73
N SER A 128 7.59 3.13 15.87
CA SER A 128 8.36 3.80 14.81
C SER A 128 9.45 4.73 15.37
N ASN A 129 9.25 5.34 16.54
CA ASN A 129 10.27 6.16 17.19
C ASN A 129 11.35 5.32 17.91
N ARG A 130 11.08 4.03 18.16
CA ARG A 130 12.03 3.09 18.75
C ARG A 130 13.18 2.81 17.76
N GLY A 131 12.87 2.66 16.47
CA GLY A 131 13.85 2.56 15.39
C GLY A 131 14.69 3.82 15.18
N ALA A 132 14.21 5.00 15.60
CA ALA A 132 14.97 6.24 15.49
C ALA A 132 16.09 6.37 16.54
N THR A 133 16.05 5.58 17.62
CA THR A 133 17.04 5.64 18.71
C THR A 133 18.22 4.69 18.53
N SER A 134 18.15 3.73 17.59
CA SER A 134 19.21 2.78 17.27
C SER A 134 20.08 3.17 16.07
N SER A 135 19.68 4.16 15.27
CA SER A 135 20.55 4.78 14.27
C SER A 135 21.29 5.97 14.88
N GLY A 136 22.48 5.68 15.43
CA GLY A 136 23.42 6.69 15.90
C GLY A 136 23.91 7.56 14.74
N THR A 137 23.12 8.57 14.38
CA THR A 137 23.60 9.72 13.61
C THR A 137 23.10 10.97 14.31
N THR A 138 24.05 11.81 14.71
CA THR A 138 23.86 13.08 15.39
C THR A 138 22.86 13.98 14.66
N GLY A 139 21.58 13.91 15.05
CA GLY A 139 20.53 14.80 14.61
C GLY A 139 20.11 15.70 15.76
N GLN A 140 20.75 16.86 15.88
CA GLN A 140 20.30 17.94 16.75
C GLN A 140 18.80 18.19 16.52
N GLY A 141 18.04 18.25 17.61
CA GLY A 141 16.69 18.78 17.59
C GLY A 141 16.68 20.10 16.83
N ILE A 142 15.74 20.23 15.89
CA ILE A 142 15.59 21.41 15.05
C ILE A 142 15.24 22.59 15.97
N LYS A 143 16.28 23.30 16.40
CA LYS A 143 16.17 24.67 16.87
C LYS A 143 15.69 25.49 15.68
N VAL A 144 14.53 26.11 15.85
CA VAL A 144 13.90 27.07 14.94
C VAL A 144 14.71 28.36 14.92
N GLU A 145 15.94 28.30 14.42
CA GLU A 145 16.83 29.48 14.21
C GLU A 145 17.14 29.70 12.71
N ASN A 146 16.75 28.78 11.82
CA ASN A 146 17.11 28.84 10.39
C ASN A 146 15.91 28.82 9.42
N LEU A 147 14.75 29.35 9.82
CA LEU A 147 13.61 29.52 8.89
C LEU A 147 13.98 30.43 7.71
N ASP A 148 14.79 31.48 7.96
CA ASP A 148 15.25 32.37 6.90
C ASP A 148 16.22 31.68 5.94
N LYS A 149 17.03 30.76 6.45
CA LYS A 149 17.96 29.96 5.63
C LYS A 149 17.21 28.96 4.76
N LEU A 150 16.21 28.29 5.32
CA LEU A 150 15.34 27.36 4.57
C LEU A 150 14.49 28.10 3.53
N ARG A 151 14.02 29.31 3.86
CA ARG A 151 13.32 30.19 2.92
C ARG A 151 14.23 30.64 1.79
N GLN A 152 15.49 30.93 2.08
CA GLN A 152 16.49 31.31 1.09
C GLN A 152 16.87 30.11 0.18
N GLU A 153 16.96 28.91 0.73
CA GLU A 153 17.14 27.68 -0.07
C GLU A 153 15.94 27.41 -0.97
N MET A 154 14.71 27.52 -0.47
CA MET A 154 13.51 27.36 -1.30
C MET A 154 13.42 28.41 -2.41
N ALA A 155 13.77 29.68 -2.12
CA ALA A 155 13.82 30.73 -3.14
C ALA A 155 14.90 30.46 -4.20
N SER A 156 16.06 29.92 -3.79
CA SER A 156 17.11 29.54 -4.75
C SER A 156 16.71 28.35 -5.64
N MET A 157 15.96 27.39 -5.08
CA MET A 157 15.44 26.26 -5.83
C MET A 157 14.33 26.69 -6.81
N GLU A 158 13.48 27.63 -6.40
CA GLU A 158 12.47 28.24 -7.27
C GLU A 158 13.11 28.99 -8.44
N GLN A 159 14.18 29.73 -8.20
CA GLN A 159 14.92 30.43 -9.25
C GLN A 159 15.61 29.47 -10.24
N CYS A 160 16.20 28.36 -9.76
CA CYS A 160 16.74 27.32 -10.66
C CYS A 160 15.65 26.68 -11.53
N LEU A 161 14.43 26.50 -11.00
CA LEU A 161 13.31 25.95 -11.76
C LEU A 161 12.77 26.94 -12.80
N GLU A 162 12.83 28.25 -12.53
CA GLU A 162 12.49 29.30 -13.50
C GLU A 162 13.53 29.38 -14.63
N ASP A 163 14.83 29.25 -14.32
CA ASP A 163 15.90 29.19 -15.32
C ASP A 163 15.77 27.95 -16.25
N ASP A 164 15.40 26.79 -15.70
CA ASP A 164 15.11 25.57 -16.49
C ASP A 164 13.86 25.74 -17.38
N GLN A 165 12.85 26.49 -16.93
CA GLN A 165 11.67 26.79 -17.73
C GLN A 165 11.99 27.74 -18.89
N ASP A 166 12.83 28.76 -18.70
CA ASP A 166 13.26 29.65 -19.78
C ASP A 166 14.23 28.97 -20.77
N GLU A 167 15.11 28.07 -20.30
CA GLU A 167 15.89 27.19 -21.18
C GLU A 167 14.99 26.27 -22.01
N SER A 168 13.95 25.68 -21.41
CA SER A 168 12.99 24.82 -22.11
C SER A 168 12.16 25.60 -23.15
N ARG A 169 11.85 26.88 -22.87
CA ARG A 169 11.11 27.77 -23.77
C ARG A 169 11.97 28.28 -24.94
N ALA A 170 13.27 28.50 -24.71
CA ALA A 170 14.24 28.79 -25.77
C ALA A 170 14.51 27.58 -26.68
N LYS A 171 14.53 26.36 -26.11
CA LYS A 171 14.66 25.08 -26.86
C LYS A 171 13.41 24.71 -27.67
N HIS A 172 12.26 25.36 -27.43
CA HIS A 172 11.01 25.15 -28.18
C HIS A 172 10.78 26.14 -29.34
N ARG A 173 11.81 26.91 -29.74
CA ARG A 173 11.84 27.55 -31.06
C ARG A 173 12.45 26.56 -32.04
N VAL A 174 11.61 25.83 -32.76
CA VAL A 174 11.99 24.93 -33.84
C VAL A 174 12.72 25.73 -34.93
N GLU A 175 14.05 25.77 -34.85
CA GLU A 175 14.88 25.87 -36.05
C GLU A 175 14.82 24.48 -36.70
N GLU A 176 14.04 24.37 -37.76
CA GLU A 176 14.01 23.23 -38.66
C GLU A 176 15.37 23.14 -39.39
N LYS A 177 16.39 22.67 -38.67
CA LYS A 177 17.59 22.14 -39.30
C LYS A 177 17.28 20.71 -39.73
N ALA A 178 17.04 20.55 -41.03
CA ALA A 178 17.01 19.25 -41.68
C ALA A 178 18.30 18.50 -41.34
N VAL A 179 18.18 17.54 -40.41
CA VAL A 179 19.24 16.55 -40.15
C VAL A 179 19.18 15.57 -41.32
N PRO A 180 20.28 15.35 -42.05
CA PRO A 180 20.34 14.29 -43.05
C PRO A 180 19.96 12.96 -42.40
N LEU A 181 18.94 12.31 -42.97
CA LEU A 181 18.54 10.95 -42.61
C LEU A 181 19.71 10.00 -42.88
N GLU A 182 20.55 9.78 -41.87
CA GLU A 182 21.34 8.56 -41.78
C GLU A 182 20.34 7.44 -41.49
N GLU A 183 20.13 6.57 -42.47
CA GLU A 183 19.31 5.36 -42.40
C GLU A 183 19.93 4.37 -41.40
N GLY A 184 19.82 4.66 -40.11
CA GLY A 184 20.25 3.78 -39.03
C GLY A 184 19.03 3.35 -38.22
N ASN A 185 18.60 2.10 -38.40
CA ASN A 185 17.51 1.51 -37.63
C ASN A 185 17.76 1.70 -36.13
N GLY A 186 16.75 2.16 -35.37
CA GLY A 186 16.80 2.41 -33.91
C GLY A 186 17.01 1.17 -33.02
N TRP A 187 17.74 0.19 -33.51
CA TRP A 187 18.07 -1.08 -32.90
C TRP A 187 19.58 -1.25 -32.97
N THR A 188 20.24 -1.34 -31.83
CA THR A 188 21.66 -1.66 -31.74
C THR A 188 21.84 -2.97 -30.99
N MET A 189 22.74 -3.82 -31.50
CA MET A 189 23.17 -5.03 -30.78
C MET A 189 24.03 -4.59 -29.59
N TRP A 190 23.86 -5.24 -28.44
CA TRP A 190 24.72 -4.96 -27.28
C TRP A 190 26.15 -5.46 -27.55
N GLU A 191 27.13 -4.55 -27.48
CA GLU A 191 28.53 -4.83 -27.83
C GLU A 191 29.45 -5.07 -26.60
N GLY A 192 28.93 -4.91 -25.38
CA GLY A 192 29.70 -5.12 -24.14
C GLY A 192 29.72 -6.57 -23.62
N PRO A 193 30.52 -6.89 -22.59
CA PRO A 193 30.46 -8.20 -21.95
C PRO A 193 29.05 -8.45 -21.39
N TRP A 194 28.33 -9.39 -22.00
CA TRP A 194 26.97 -9.75 -21.61
C TRP A 194 26.97 -10.49 -20.27
N VAL A 195 26.30 -9.92 -19.26
CA VAL A 195 26.05 -10.58 -17.97
C VAL A 195 24.63 -11.15 -18.00
N PRO A 196 24.44 -12.47 -17.82
CA PRO A 196 23.10 -13.06 -17.83
C PRO A 196 22.33 -12.60 -16.59
N LYS A 197 21.37 -11.68 -16.80
CA LYS A 197 20.39 -11.25 -15.80
C LYS A 197 19.06 -11.96 -16.05
N PRO A 198 18.26 -12.26 -15.01
CA PRO A 198 16.91 -12.72 -15.23
C PRO A 198 16.10 -11.65 -15.97
N ILE A 199 15.18 -12.08 -16.82
CA ILE A 199 14.34 -11.20 -17.63
C ILE A 199 13.58 -10.26 -16.69
N GLY A 200 13.72 -8.95 -16.93
CA GLY A 200 13.08 -7.91 -16.12
C GLY A 200 14.00 -7.20 -15.12
N LEU A 201 15.23 -7.68 -14.92
CA LEU A 201 16.27 -6.93 -14.19
C LEU A 201 17.25 -6.31 -15.20
N VAL A 202 17.35 -4.98 -15.20
CA VAL A 202 18.25 -4.21 -16.09
C VAL A 202 19.62 -4.03 -15.48
#